data_AF-A0A3M1FF36-F1
#
_entry.id   AF-A0A3M1FF36-F1
#
_cell.length_a   1.000
_cell.length_b   1.000
_cell.length_c   1.000
_cell.angle_alpha   90.00
_cell.angle_beta   90.00
_cell.angle_gamma   90.00
#
_symmetry.space_group_name_H-M   'P 1'
#
loop_
_entity.id
_entity.type
_entity.pdbx_description
1 polymer ?
#
loop_
_entity_poly.entity_id
_entity_poly.type
_entity_poly.pdbx_seq_one_letter_code
_entity_poly.pdbx_strand_id
1 'polypeptide(L)' 'MQRYLLNNLSSDERMAMRNANGWKRYYFADHLGTASLIVANNGTVQREVRHYPFGQLRWESGNLP' A
#
# COMPACT_ATOMS: atom_id res chain seq x y z
N MET A 1 23.74 21.06 17.63
CA MET A 1 23.38 19.77 18.27
C MET A 1 21.86 19.71 18.35
N GLN A 2 21.19 19.01 17.43
CA GLN A 2 19.73 18.80 17.39
C GLN A 2 19.47 17.60 16.45
N ARG A 3 19.34 16.36 16.96
CA ARG A 3 18.08 15.62 17.25
C ARG A 3 17.13 15.65 16.03
N TYR A 4 16.83 14.55 15.33
CA TYR A 4 16.15 13.34 15.82
C TYR A 4 16.36 12.17 14.84
N LEU A 5 16.31 10.97 15.39
CA LEU A 5 16.52 9.66 14.76
C LEU A 5 15.58 9.43 13.57
N LEU A 6 16.14 9.25 12.36
CA LEU A 6 15.47 8.62 11.20
C LEU A 6 15.87 7.14 11.09
N ASN A 7 16.04 6.47 12.23
CA ASN A 7 16.12 5.01 12.24
C ASN A 7 14.69 4.50 12.39
N ASN A 8 14.28 3.64 11.45
CA ASN A 8 13.01 2.90 11.39
C ASN A 8 11.99 3.44 10.37
N LEU A 9 12.37 3.53 9.09
CA LEU A 9 11.40 3.22 8.03
C LEU A 9 11.21 1.69 8.02
N SER A 10 10.52 1.22 9.06
CA SER A 10 9.80 -0.05 9.07
C SER A 10 8.96 -0.07 7.81
N SER A 11 9.18 -1.05 6.95
CA SER A 11 8.66 -1.04 5.59
C SER A 11 7.14 -1.22 5.57
N ASP A 12 6.42 -0.15 5.84
CA ASP A 12 5.00 -0.04 5.57
C ASP A 12 4.83 1.32 4.91
N GLU A 13 5.34 1.42 3.67
CA GLU A 13 5.24 2.66 2.92
C GLU A 13 3.78 2.87 2.50
N ARG A 14 3.18 3.91 3.09
CA ARG A 14 1.86 4.38 2.70
C ARG A 14 2.02 5.38 1.58
N MET A 15 1.53 5.02 0.39
CA MET A 15 1.60 5.90 -0.78
C MET A 15 0.18 6.36 -1.16
N ALA A 16 -0.02 7.67 -1.25
CA ALA A 16 -1.26 8.24 -1.78
C ALA A 16 -1.04 8.55 -3.26
N MET A 17 -1.75 7.86 -4.15
CA MET A 17 -1.69 8.11 -5.59
C MET A 17 -2.99 8.75 -6.06
N ARG A 18 -2.86 9.76 -6.93
CA ARG A 18 -4.00 10.35 -7.63
C ARG A 18 -4.12 9.73 -9.02
N ASN A 19 -5.26 9.14 -9.33
CA ASN A 19 -5.55 8.66 -10.68
C ASN A 19 -5.79 9.88 -11.62
N ALA A 20 -5.64 9.69 -12.93
CA ALA A 20 -5.90 10.70 -13.97
C ALA A 20 -7.29 11.36 -13.84
N ASN A 21 -8.29 10.60 -13.36
CA ASN A 21 -9.65 11.08 -13.08
C ASN A 21 -9.79 11.85 -11.76
N GLY A 22 -8.68 12.14 -11.08
CA GLY A 22 -8.62 12.92 -9.84
C GLY A 22 -8.89 12.14 -8.56
N TRP A 23 -9.16 10.84 -8.65
CA TRP A 23 -9.47 9.99 -7.50
C TRP A 23 -8.23 9.73 -6.65
N LYS A 24 -8.34 9.87 -5.33
CA LYS A 24 -7.25 9.54 -4.40
C LYS A 24 -7.39 8.07 -3.98
N ARG A 25 -6.32 7.31 -4.18
CA ARG A 25 -6.17 5.92 -3.70
C ARG A 25 -5.01 5.86 -2.71
N TYR A 26 -5.20 5.11 -1.65
CA TYR A 26 -4.18 4.87 -0.62
C TYR A 26 -3.68 3.45 -0.75
N TYR A 27 -2.38 3.30 -0.96
CA TYR A 27 -1.68 2.03 -1.06
C TYR A 27 -0.98 1.76 0.26
N PHE A 28 -1.19 0.56 0.80
CA PHE A 28 -0.47 0.05 1.96
C PHE A 28 0.42 -1.09 1.48
N ALA A 29 1.72 -0.87 1.54
CA ALA A 29 2.72 -1.87 1.20
C ALA A 29 3.20 -2.62 2.46
N ASP A 30 3.70 -3.83 2.25
CA ASP A 30 4.35 -4.63 3.29
C ASP A 30 5.83 -4.27 3.47
N HIS A 31 6.48 -5.00 4.39
CA HIS A 31 7.89 -4.85 4.75
C HIS A 31 8.91 -5.06 3.63
N LEU A 32 8.45 -5.37 2.43
CA LEU A 32 9.26 -5.58 1.24
C LEU A 32 8.85 -4.64 0.10
N GLY A 33 7.95 -3.69 0.33
CA GLY A 33 7.45 -2.74 -0.66
C GLY A 33 6.33 -3.27 -1.55
N THR A 34 5.76 -4.44 -1.24
CA THR A 34 4.67 -5.02 -2.04
C THR A 34 3.33 -4.46 -1.60
N ALA A 35 2.63 -3.76 -2.50
CA ALA A 35 1.31 -3.20 -2.24
C ALA A 35 0.29 -4.31 -1.93
N SER A 36 -0.12 -4.40 -0.66
CA SER A 36 -1.02 -5.44 -0.17
C SER A 36 -2.47 -4.97 -0.06
N LEU A 37 -2.71 -3.67 0.10
CA LEU A 37 -4.06 -3.12 0.25
C LEU A 37 -4.19 -1.79 -0.48
N ILE A 38 -5.31 -1.61 -1.19
CA ILE A 38 -5.68 -0.38 -1.88
C ILE A 38 -7.03 0.08 -1.35
N VAL A 39 -7.08 1.32 -0.85
CA VAL A 39 -8.26 1.93 -0.24
C VAL A 39 -8.64 3.19 -0.99
N ALA A 40 -9.94 3.36 -1.24
CA ALA A 40 -10.49 4.56 -1.85
C ALA A 40 -10.50 5.75 -0.87
N ASN A 41 -10.78 6.96 -1.39
CA ASN A 41 -10.76 8.17 -0.55
C ASN A 41 -11.76 8.15 0.63
N ASN A 42 -12.79 7.31 0.51
CA ASN A 42 -13.89 7.16 1.46
C ASN A 42 -13.62 6.04 2.48
N GLY A 43 -12.41 5.46 2.49
CA GLY A 43 -12.03 4.39 3.41
C GLY A 43 -12.50 2.99 3.00
N THR A 44 -13.16 2.81 1.84
CA THR A 44 -13.54 1.47 1.38
C THR A 44 -12.36 0.74 0.76
N VAL A 45 -12.15 -0.52 1.14
CA VAL A 45 -11.16 -1.40 0.51
C VAL A 45 -11.57 -1.67 -0.95
N GLN A 46 -10.71 -1.30 -1.90
CA GLN A 46 -10.93 -1.55 -3.33
C GLN A 46 -10.26 -2.83 -3.81
N ARG A 47 -9.07 -3.13 -3.28
CA ARG A 47 -8.31 -4.33 -3.63
C ARG A 47 -7.41 -4.74 -2.48
N GLU A 48 -7.28 -6.04 -2.28
CA GLU A 48 -6.33 -6.63 -1.35
C GLU A 48 -5.59 -7.76 -2.07
N VAL A 49 -4.28 -7.85 -1.83
CA VAL A 49 -3.38 -8.81 -2.48
C VAL A 49 -2.43 -9.35 -1.43
N ARG A 50 -2.23 -10.66 -1.41
CA ARG A 50 -1.29 -11.33 -0.52
C ARG A 50 -0.36 -12.21 -1.33
N HIS A 51 0.93 -12.14 -1.02
CA HIS A 51 1.96 -12.90 -1.72
C HIS A 51 2.59 -13.94 -0.80
N TYR A 52 3.12 -15.01 -1.40
CA TYR A 52 4.05 -15.92 -0.75
C TYR A 52 5.41 -15.23 -0.54
N PRO A 53 6.29 -15.78 0.32
CA PRO A 53 7.61 -15.17 0.60
C PRO A 53 8.47 -14.88 -0.64
N PHE A 54 8.25 -15.61 -1.73
CA PHE A 54 8.98 -15.45 -3.00
C PHE A 54 8.21 -14.64 -4.06
N GLY A 55 7.20 -13.86 -3.65
CA GLY A 55 6.48 -12.93 -4.52
C GLY A 55 5.35 -13.54 -5.36
N GLN A 56 5.13 -14.86 -5.29
CA GLN A 56 3.99 -15.49 -5.97
C GLN A 56 2.67 -15.04 -5.32
N LEU A 57 1.67 -14.70 -6.14
CA LEU A 57 0.32 -14.38 -5.66
C LEU A 57 -0.26 -15.58 -4.90
N ARG A 58 -0.60 -15.37 -3.62
CA ARG A 58 -1.30 -16.35 -2.79
C ARG A 58 -2.81 -16.14 -2.86
N TRP A 59 -3.25 -14.89 -2.84
CA TRP A 59 -4.66 -14.53 -2.77
C TRP A 59 -4.86 -13.09 -3.21
N GLU A 60 -5.98 -12.81 -3.88
CA GLU A 60 -6.45 -11.47 -4.16
C GLU A 60 -7.96 -11.34 -3.99
N SER A 61 -8.40 -10.12 -3.72
CA SER A 61 -9.81 -9.74 -3.67
C SER A 61 -10.01 -8.32 -4.17
N GLY A 62 -11.20 -8.07 -4.71
CA GLY A 62 -11.57 -6.79 -5.29
C GLY A 62 -11.02 -6.60 -6.71
N ASN A 63 -11.46 -5.53 -7.35
CA ASN A 63 -11.02 -5.17 -8.69
C ASN A 63 -10.79 -3.66 -8.74
N LEU A 64 -9.71 -3.24 -9.39
CA LEU A 64 -9.49 -1.82 -9.64
C LEU A 64 -10.27 -1.45 -10.90
N PRO A 65 -11.18 -0.46 -10.85
CA PRO A 65 -11.74 0.12 -12.05
C PRO A 65 -10.69 0.98 -12.78
#